data_AF-A0A090I600-F1
#
_entry.id   AF-A0A090I600-F1
#
_cell.length_a   1.000
_cell.length_b   1.000
_cell.length_c   1.000
_cell.angle_alpha   90.00
_cell.angle_beta   90.00
_cell.angle_gamma   90.00
#
_symmetry.space_group_name_H-M   'P 1'
#
loop_
_entity.id
_entity.type
_entity.pdbx_description
1 polymer ?
#
loop_
_entity_poly.entity_id
_entity_poly.type
_entity_poly.pdbx_seq_one_letter_code
_entity_poly.pdbx_strand_id
1 'polypeptide(L)'
;MKKILQNLINGDISVEEAEKMLKTMQIVELEDFAKLDTGRDLRTGFPEAIFAEGKEEPELIKIIEECAKRGRVLITRLEETKYNTIKEKISNLQNDGYEFEYNRKARILLIKDGEIEKQGKIGIITAGTSDVPVAEEARVVAEEAGCEVLTSYDVGVAGIHRLFHQIRRMIEEDVKALIVVAGMEGALPSVVAGLVDVPVIGVPTSVGYGVGAGGFTALNAMLQSCAPGIAVVNIDNGFGAAVFASTIVKQIDRKGQ
;
A
#
# COMPACT_ATOMS: atom_id res chain seq x y z
N MET A 1 -1.98 -23.33 -17.17
CA MET A 1 -3.43 -23.05 -17.35
C MET A 1 -4.10 -23.91 -18.43
N LYS A 2 -3.73 -23.81 -19.73
CA LYS A 2 -4.45 -24.49 -20.85
C LYS A 2 -4.63 -26.01 -20.67
N LYS A 3 -3.58 -26.71 -20.22
CA LYS A 3 -3.61 -28.15 -19.93
C LYS A 3 -4.55 -28.53 -18.76
N ILE A 4 -4.64 -27.68 -17.73
CA ILE A 4 -5.56 -27.89 -16.60
C ILE A 4 -7.01 -27.73 -17.08
N LEU A 5 -7.28 -26.68 -17.88
CA LEU A 5 -8.61 -26.45 -18.45
C LEU A 5 -9.02 -27.56 -19.42
N GLN A 6 -8.08 -28.10 -20.21
CA GLN A 6 -8.34 -29.25 -21.08
C GLN A 6 -8.66 -30.51 -20.29
N ASN A 7 -7.90 -30.82 -19.25
CA ASN A 7 -8.17 -31.97 -18.39
C ASN A 7 -9.52 -31.83 -17.66
N LEU A 8 -9.90 -30.61 -17.26
CA LEU A 8 -11.21 -30.33 -16.67
C LEU A 8 -12.35 -30.56 -17.69
N ILE A 9 -12.20 -30.05 -18.92
CA ILE A 9 -13.18 -30.24 -20.01
C ILE A 9 -13.31 -31.72 -20.38
N ASN A 10 -12.21 -32.46 -20.35
CA ASN A 10 -12.18 -33.89 -20.65
C ASN A 10 -12.74 -34.76 -19.50
N GLY A 11 -12.99 -34.19 -18.31
CA GLY A 11 -13.44 -34.93 -17.13
C GLY A 11 -12.33 -35.70 -16.41
N ASP A 12 -11.06 -35.46 -16.75
CA ASP A 12 -9.90 -36.12 -16.15
C ASP A 12 -9.60 -35.63 -14.73
N ILE A 13 -10.08 -34.44 -14.38
CA ILE A 13 -9.96 -33.83 -13.05
C ILE A 13 -11.27 -33.14 -12.67
N SER A 14 -11.57 -33.07 -11.37
CA SER A 14 -12.74 -32.33 -10.87
C SER A 14 -12.53 -30.81 -10.92
N VAL A 15 -13.61 -30.04 -10.78
CA VAL A 15 -13.52 -28.57 -10.66
C VAL A 15 -12.67 -28.18 -9.46
N GLU A 16 -12.83 -28.86 -8.32
CA GLU A 16 -12.04 -28.63 -7.11
C GLU A 16 -10.55 -28.96 -7.32
N GLU A 17 -10.23 -30.01 -8.07
CA GLU A 17 -8.86 -30.37 -8.41
C GLU A 17 -8.22 -29.35 -9.35
N ALA A 18 -8.96 -28.91 -10.37
CA ALA A 18 -8.52 -27.86 -11.27
C ALA A 18 -8.28 -26.54 -10.51
N GLU A 19 -9.18 -26.17 -9.60
CA GLU A 19 -9.05 -24.99 -8.75
C GLU A 19 -7.79 -25.09 -7.86
N LYS A 20 -7.55 -26.24 -7.23
CA LYS A 20 -6.37 -26.48 -6.40
C LYS A 20 -5.07 -26.38 -7.20
N MET A 21 -5.04 -26.97 -8.40
CA MET A 21 -3.86 -26.90 -9.29
C MET A 21 -3.60 -25.47 -9.79
N LEU A 22 -4.66 -24.70 -10.07
CA LEU A 22 -4.53 -23.29 -10.46
C LEU A 22 -4.04 -22.43 -9.30
N LYS A 23 -4.53 -22.67 -8.07
CA LYS A 23 -4.02 -22.00 -6.85
C LYS A 23 -2.55 -22.31 -6.59
N THR A 24 -2.09 -23.54 -6.84
CA THR A 24 -0.66 -23.88 -6.66
C THR A 24 0.22 -23.30 -7.76
N MET A 25 -0.27 -23.18 -9.01
CA MET A 25 0.43 -22.46 -10.08
C MET A 25 0.66 -20.98 -9.76
N GLN A 26 -0.13 -20.42 -8.83
CA GLN A 26 0.04 -19.07 -8.32
C GLN A 26 1.10 -18.97 -7.22
N ILE A 27 1.91 -19.99 -6.94
CA ILE A 27 3.01 -19.90 -5.98
C ILE A 27 4.33 -20.25 -6.68
N VAL A 28 5.30 -19.32 -6.65
CA VAL A 28 6.67 -19.58 -7.13
C VAL A 28 7.58 -19.68 -5.91
N GLU A 29 8.25 -20.81 -5.74
CA GLU A 29 9.23 -21.02 -4.67
C GLU A 29 10.63 -20.64 -5.17
N LEU A 30 11.24 -19.65 -4.52
CA LEU A 30 12.62 -19.21 -4.73
C LEU A 30 13.49 -19.77 -3.61
N GLU A 31 14.17 -20.89 -3.91
CA GLU A 31 15.04 -21.60 -2.95
C GLU A 31 14.32 -21.79 -1.59
N ASP A 32 15.04 -21.77 -0.47
CA ASP A 32 14.47 -21.93 0.88
C ASP A 32 14.01 -20.60 1.53
N PHE A 33 14.20 -19.45 0.87
CA PHE A 33 14.07 -18.14 1.52
C PHE A 33 12.86 -17.31 1.08
N ALA A 34 12.20 -17.62 -0.05
CA ALA A 34 10.99 -16.90 -0.46
C ALA A 34 9.97 -17.77 -1.21
N LYS A 35 8.68 -17.60 -0.87
CA LYS A 35 7.55 -18.12 -1.65
C LYS A 35 6.74 -16.95 -2.17
N LEU A 36 6.85 -16.67 -3.46
CA LEU A 36 6.15 -15.58 -4.13
C LEU A 36 4.71 -15.98 -4.42
N ASP A 37 3.75 -15.14 -4.04
CA ASP A 37 2.33 -15.31 -4.36
C ASP A 37 2.01 -14.56 -5.64
N THR A 38 2.04 -15.34 -6.71
CA THR A 38 2.03 -14.90 -8.08
C THR A 38 0.65 -14.69 -8.67
N GLY A 39 -0.40 -14.97 -7.89
CA GLY A 39 -1.79 -14.63 -8.20
C GLY A 39 -2.43 -13.74 -7.14
N ARG A 40 -1.63 -13.08 -6.30
CA ARG A 40 -2.15 -12.16 -5.27
C ARG A 40 -2.98 -11.04 -5.90
N ASP A 41 -2.54 -10.47 -7.01
CA ASP A 41 -3.27 -9.46 -7.78
C ASP A 41 -4.70 -9.90 -8.16
N LEU A 42 -4.85 -11.12 -8.69
CA LEU A 42 -6.14 -11.69 -9.07
C LEU A 42 -7.05 -11.93 -7.86
N ARG A 43 -6.47 -12.21 -6.68
CA ARG A 43 -7.22 -12.55 -5.46
C ARG A 43 -7.54 -11.34 -4.59
N THR A 44 -6.61 -10.41 -4.45
CA THR A 44 -6.69 -9.27 -3.50
C THR A 44 -6.76 -7.93 -4.21
N GLY A 45 -6.65 -7.88 -5.53
CA GLY A 45 -6.72 -6.63 -6.30
C GLY A 45 -5.48 -5.73 -6.15
N PHE A 46 -4.38 -6.26 -5.63
CA PHE A 46 -3.10 -5.57 -5.46
C PHE A 46 -1.94 -6.55 -5.66
N PRO A 47 -0.90 -6.22 -6.44
CA PRO A 47 0.22 -7.13 -6.72
C PRO A 47 1.07 -7.45 -5.49
N GLU A 48 1.90 -8.49 -5.58
CA GLU A 48 2.86 -8.83 -4.51
C GLU A 48 3.85 -7.66 -4.32
N ALA A 49 4.02 -7.22 -3.07
CA ALA A 49 5.04 -6.26 -2.69
C ALA A 49 6.18 -6.95 -1.94
N ILE A 50 7.41 -6.56 -2.25
CA ILE A 50 8.61 -7.07 -1.60
C ILE A 50 8.89 -6.23 -0.35
N PHE A 51 8.87 -6.85 0.82
CA PHE A 51 9.32 -6.20 2.06
C PHE A 51 10.85 -6.30 2.17
N ALA A 52 11.59 -5.20 2.01
CA ALA A 52 13.06 -5.22 1.93
C ALA A 52 13.77 -5.19 3.28
N GLU A 53 13.09 -4.73 4.34
CA GLU A 53 13.64 -4.68 5.69
C GLU A 53 13.87 -6.11 6.21
N GLY A 54 15.04 -6.33 6.83
CA GLY A 54 15.48 -7.65 7.30
C GLY A 54 15.97 -8.63 6.21
N LYS A 55 15.86 -8.31 4.92
CA LYS A 55 16.40 -9.13 3.82
C LYS A 55 17.84 -8.77 3.48
N GLU A 56 18.65 -9.78 3.20
CA GLU A 56 20.01 -9.62 2.69
C GLU A 56 20.00 -9.17 1.22
N GLU A 57 21.02 -8.40 0.81
CA GLU A 57 21.06 -7.85 -0.56
C GLU A 57 21.00 -8.92 -1.67
N PRO A 58 21.75 -10.04 -1.60
CA PRO A 58 21.70 -11.05 -2.66
C PRO A 58 20.33 -11.72 -2.78
N GLU A 59 19.64 -11.94 -1.66
CA GLU A 59 18.28 -12.49 -1.64
C GLU A 59 17.29 -11.49 -2.24
N LEU A 60 17.39 -10.22 -1.84
CA LEU A 60 16.52 -9.16 -2.35
C LEU A 60 16.62 -9.00 -3.87
N ILE A 61 17.84 -9.05 -4.43
CA ILE A 61 18.07 -8.95 -5.87
C ILE A 61 17.37 -10.11 -6.61
N LYS A 62 17.55 -11.36 -6.15
CA LYS A 62 16.90 -12.53 -6.76
C LYS A 62 15.37 -12.39 -6.77
N ILE A 63 14.79 -11.92 -5.65
CA ILE A 63 13.34 -11.71 -5.54
C ILE A 63 12.89 -10.63 -6.52
N ILE A 64 13.64 -9.52 -6.62
CA ILE A 64 13.33 -8.44 -7.55
C ILE A 64 13.33 -8.95 -8.99
N GLU A 65 14.38 -9.65 -9.42
CA GLU A 65 14.50 -10.16 -10.80
C GLU A 65 13.39 -11.15 -11.14
N GLU A 66 13.00 -12.02 -10.21
CA GLU A 66 11.91 -12.96 -10.45
C GLU A 66 10.54 -12.26 -10.52
N CYS A 67 10.29 -11.30 -9.62
CA CYS A 67 9.07 -10.51 -9.64
C CYS A 67 9.00 -9.63 -10.90
N ALA A 68 10.12 -9.09 -11.37
CA ALA A 68 10.18 -8.17 -12.51
C ALA A 68 9.69 -8.83 -13.80
N LYS A 69 9.88 -10.15 -13.98
CA LYS A 69 9.36 -10.92 -15.13
C LYS A 69 7.84 -10.80 -15.36
N ARG A 70 7.11 -10.20 -14.43
CA ARG A 70 5.65 -9.99 -14.46
C ARG A 70 5.26 -8.55 -14.82
N GLY A 71 6.22 -7.69 -15.14
CA GLY A 71 6.00 -6.32 -15.58
C GLY A 71 6.16 -5.27 -14.48
N ARG A 72 5.75 -5.56 -13.24
CA ARG A 72 5.77 -4.57 -12.16
C ARG A 72 6.14 -5.15 -10.80
N VAL A 73 6.99 -4.43 -10.06
CA VAL A 73 7.46 -4.80 -8.72
C VAL A 73 7.47 -3.59 -7.81
N LEU A 74 6.84 -3.73 -6.65
CA LEU A 74 6.88 -2.74 -5.59
C LEU A 74 7.76 -3.25 -4.44
N ILE A 75 8.83 -2.52 -4.11
CA ILE A 75 9.73 -2.85 -3.02
C ILE A 75 9.54 -1.82 -1.91
N THR A 76 9.11 -2.27 -0.73
CA THR A 76 8.79 -1.44 0.44
C THR A 76 9.88 -1.51 1.51
N ARG A 77 9.95 -0.48 2.36
CA ARG A 77 10.96 -0.36 3.44
C ARG A 77 12.40 -0.52 2.95
N LEU A 78 12.70 -0.01 1.75
CA LEU A 78 14.02 -0.04 1.16
C LEU A 78 14.80 1.22 1.52
N GLU A 79 15.72 1.10 2.47
CA GLU A 79 16.64 2.18 2.85
C GLU A 79 17.48 2.67 1.67
N GLU A 80 17.75 3.98 1.64
CA GLU A 80 18.47 4.64 0.55
C GLU A 80 19.88 4.06 0.35
N THR A 81 20.55 3.71 1.44
CA THR A 81 21.87 3.06 1.39
C THR A 81 21.79 1.69 0.71
N LYS A 82 20.80 0.86 1.07
CA LYS A 82 20.58 -0.45 0.46
C LYS A 82 20.17 -0.30 -1.01
N TYR A 83 19.30 0.66 -1.33
CA TYR A 83 18.92 0.97 -2.72
C TYR A 83 20.15 1.28 -3.58
N ASN A 84 21.03 2.17 -3.11
CA ASN A 84 22.24 2.54 -3.85
C ASN A 84 23.17 1.35 -4.11
N THR A 85 23.25 0.38 -3.19
CA THR A 85 24.05 -0.84 -3.39
C THR A 85 23.43 -1.79 -4.41
N ILE A 86 22.10 -1.98 -4.38
CA ILE A 86 21.44 -2.95 -5.26
C ILE A 86 21.16 -2.39 -6.66
N LYS A 87 20.98 -1.07 -6.81
CA LYS A 87 20.57 -0.43 -8.08
C LYS A 87 21.47 -0.82 -9.25
N GLU A 88 22.79 -0.80 -9.05
CA GLU A 88 23.75 -1.20 -10.09
C GLU A 88 23.63 -2.68 -10.46
N LYS A 89 23.32 -3.53 -9.47
CA LYS A 89 23.21 -4.99 -9.64
C LYS A 89 21.93 -5.42 -10.37
N ILE A 90 20.87 -4.59 -10.36
CA ILE A 90 19.61 -4.82 -11.08
C ILE A 90 19.47 -3.95 -12.35
N SER A 91 20.55 -3.30 -12.80
CA SER A 91 20.54 -2.40 -13.96
C SER A 91 20.21 -3.09 -15.29
N ASN A 92 20.38 -4.42 -15.36
CA ASN A 92 19.93 -5.26 -16.47
C ASN A 92 18.44 -5.06 -16.77
N LEU A 93 17.60 -4.89 -15.75
CA LEU A 93 16.16 -4.66 -15.94
C LEU A 93 15.88 -3.36 -16.71
N GLN A 94 16.72 -2.33 -16.56
CA GLN A 94 16.53 -1.10 -17.34
C GLN A 94 16.80 -1.32 -18.83
N ASN A 95 17.70 -2.23 -19.18
CA ASN A 95 17.94 -2.62 -20.58
C ASN A 95 16.76 -3.42 -21.17
N ASP A 96 16.01 -4.12 -20.31
CA ASP A 96 14.80 -4.87 -20.67
C ASP A 96 13.55 -3.96 -20.78
N GLY A 97 13.71 -2.64 -20.64
CA GLY A 97 12.65 -1.65 -20.82
C GLY A 97 11.92 -1.24 -19.54
N TYR A 98 12.39 -1.67 -18.36
CA TYR A 98 11.79 -1.28 -17.08
C TYR A 98 12.27 0.10 -16.62
N GLU A 99 11.34 0.91 -16.10
CA GLU A 99 11.62 2.17 -15.43
C GLU A 99 11.73 1.99 -13.93
N PHE A 100 12.68 2.72 -13.31
CA PHE A 100 12.95 2.67 -11.87
C PHE A 100 12.59 4.01 -11.24
N GLU A 101 11.67 3.97 -10.27
CA GLU A 101 11.30 5.14 -9.48
C GLU A 101 11.55 4.87 -8.00
N TYR A 102 12.54 5.56 -7.43
CA TYR A 102 12.82 5.47 -6.00
C TYR A 102 12.28 6.70 -5.27
N ASN A 103 11.31 6.48 -4.40
CA ASN A 103 10.80 7.49 -3.48
C ASN A 103 11.55 7.39 -2.14
N ARG A 104 12.46 8.34 -1.93
CA ARG A 104 13.27 8.45 -0.70
C ARG A 104 12.43 8.58 0.58
N LYS A 105 11.34 9.35 0.56
CA LYS A 105 10.51 9.57 1.75
C LYS A 105 9.70 8.31 2.10
N ALA A 106 9.14 7.66 1.09
CA ALA A 106 8.41 6.40 1.26
C ALA A 106 9.33 5.21 1.57
N ARG A 107 10.62 5.30 1.24
CA ARG A 107 11.55 4.16 1.16
C ARG A 107 10.99 3.07 0.26
N ILE A 108 10.49 3.46 -0.91
CA ILE A 108 9.92 2.56 -1.91
C ILE A 108 10.71 2.67 -3.21
N LEU A 109 11.09 1.51 -3.76
CA LEU A 109 11.48 1.39 -5.16
C LEU A 109 10.33 0.76 -5.93
N LEU A 110 9.90 1.42 -6.99
CA LEU A 110 9.00 0.90 -8.01
C LEU A 110 9.79 0.55 -9.26
N ILE A 111 9.58 -0.65 -9.77
CA ILE A 111 10.09 -1.12 -11.05
C ILE A 111 8.86 -1.41 -11.90
N LYS A 112 8.70 -0.73 -13.05
CA LYS A 112 7.49 -0.80 -13.88
C LYS A 112 7.82 -0.85 -15.38
N ASP A 113 6.95 -1.48 -16.16
CA ASP A 113 7.02 -1.60 -17.63
C ASP A 113 5.98 -0.74 -18.37
N GLY A 114 5.28 0.14 -17.65
CA GLY A 114 4.24 1.02 -18.19
C GLY A 114 3.53 1.81 -17.10
N GLU A 115 2.43 2.47 -17.42
CA GLU A 115 1.59 3.21 -16.46
C GLU A 115 0.27 2.46 -16.16
N ILE A 116 -0.30 2.71 -14.97
CA ILE A 116 -1.61 2.14 -14.57
C ILE A 116 -2.67 3.22 -14.76
N GLU A 117 -3.81 2.83 -15.34
CA GLU A 117 -4.99 3.68 -15.38
C GLU A 117 -5.53 3.93 -13.97
N LYS A 118 -5.67 5.19 -13.60
CA LYS A 118 -6.14 5.58 -12.27
C LYS A 118 -7.66 5.70 -12.24
N GLN A 119 -8.27 5.18 -11.18
CA GLN A 119 -9.72 5.19 -10.96
C GLN A 119 -10.02 5.51 -9.50
N GLY A 120 -10.95 6.45 -9.32
CA GLY A 120 -11.35 6.97 -8.02
C GLY A 120 -10.23 7.70 -7.29
N LYS A 121 -10.60 8.42 -6.23
CA LYS A 121 -9.69 9.30 -5.49
C LYS A 121 -9.59 8.92 -4.02
N ILE A 122 -8.36 8.87 -3.51
CA ILE A 122 -8.04 8.69 -2.10
C ILE A 122 -7.37 9.97 -1.59
N GLY A 123 -7.81 10.47 -0.45
CA GLY A 123 -7.15 11.58 0.22
C GLY A 123 -6.22 11.08 1.33
N ILE A 124 -5.05 11.68 1.47
CA ILE A 124 -4.07 11.35 2.51
C ILE A 124 -3.74 12.60 3.30
N ILE A 125 -3.89 12.51 4.61
CA ILE A 125 -3.74 13.62 5.54
C ILE A 125 -2.72 13.25 6.62
N THR A 126 -1.76 14.13 6.93
CA THR A 126 -0.84 13.93 8.07
C THR A 126 -1.02 14.95 9.17
N ALA A 127 -0.79 14.53 10.42
CA ALA A 127 -0.76 15.44 11.55
C ALA A 127 0.50 16.30 11.57
N GLY A 128 1.68 15.68 11.41
CA GLY A 128 2.95 16.40 11.36
C GLY A 128 3.77 16.08 10.11
N THR A 129 4.88 16.79 9.97
CA THR A 129 5.91 16.50 8.95
C THR A 129 6.63 15.18 9.24
N SER A 130 6.73 14.77 10.51
CA SER A 130 7.33 13.49 10.92
C SER A 130 6.52 12.27 10.46
N ASP A 131 5.23 12.45 10.17
CA ASP A 131 4.34 11.39 9.68
C ASP A 131 4.42 11.20 8.15
N VAL A 132 5.08 12.13 7.44
CA VAL A 132 5.15 12.17 5.97
C VAL A 132 5.76 10.89 5.37
N PRO A 133 6.80 10.25 5.93
CA PRO A 133 7.31 8.98 5.38
C PRO A 133 6.25 7.88 5.27
N VAL A 134 5.40 7.74 6.29
CA VAL A 134 4.29 6.75 6.30
C VAL A 134 3.19 7.16 5.32
N ALA A 135 2.90 8.45 5.20
CA ALA A 135 1.94 8.95 4.22
C ALA A 135 2.42 8.83 2.78
N GLU A 136 3.72 9.00 2.52
CA GLU A 136 4.33 8.78 1.20
C GLU A 136 4.34 7.30 0.83
N GLU A 137 4.55 6.39 1.80
CA GLU A 137 4.34 4.95 1.60
C GLU A 137 2.89 4.69 1.15
N ALA A 138 1.91 5.23 1.87
CA ALA A 138 0.51 5.09 1.50
C ALA A 138 0.18 5.71 0.12
N ARG A 139 0.77 6.88 -0.21
CA ARG A 139 0.56 7.55 -1.50
C ARG A 139 1.04 6.68 -2.66
N VAL A 140 2.29 6.23 -2.60
CA VAL A 140 2.87 5.41 -3.67
C VAL A 140 2.07 4.11 -3.80
N VAL A 141 1.75 3.44 -2.69
CA VAL A 141 0.96 2.19 -2.74
C VAL A 141 -0.44 2.41 -3.32
N ALA A 142 -1.12 3.51 -3.01
CA ALA A 142 -2.45 3.81 -3.55
C ALA A 142 -2.41 4.17 -5.04
N GLU A 143 -1.39 4.92 -5.49
CA GLU A 143 -1.16 5.19 -6.91
C GLU A 143 -0.90 3.89 -7.68
N GLU A 144 -0.08 3.01 -7.09
CA GLU A 144 0.22 1.68 -7.64
C GLU A 144 -0.96 0.72 -7.60
N ALA A 145 -1.93 0.97 -6.73
CA ALA A 145 -3.20 0.26 -6.75
C ALA A 145 -4.13 0.76 -7.86
N GLY A 146 -3.76 1.82 -8.59
CA GLY A 146 -4.57 2.44 -9.63
C GLY A 146 -5.56 3.47 -9.09
N CYS A 147 -5.24 4.19 -8.01
CA CYS A 147 -6.05 5.31 -7.52
C CYS A 147 -5.38 6.66 -7.77
N GLU A 148 -6.18 7.70 -7.98
CA GLU A 148 -5.69 9.08 -7.85
C GLU A 148 -5.53 9.44 -6.38
N VAL A 149 -4.47 10.16 -6.02
CA VAL A 149 -4.18 10.49 -4.64
C VAL A 149 -4.03 11.99 -4.43
N LEU A 150 -4.79 12.52 -3.48
CA LEU A 150 -4.69 13.89 -3.00
C LEU A 150 -4.01 13.90 -1.64
N THR A 151 -3.02 14.77 -1.45
CA THR A 151 -2.28 14.82 -0.19
C THR A 151 -2.38 16.18 0.50
N SER A 152 -2.32 16.14 1.83
CA SER A 152 -2.33 17.30 2.71
C SER A 152 -1.49 17.02 3.95
N TYR A 153 -0.30 17.60 4.00
CA TYR A 153 0.65 17.34 5.08
C TYR A 153 0.64 18.44 6.14
N ASP A 154 1.01 18.07 7.37
CA ASP A 154 1.20 18.99 8.50
C ASP A 154 -0.07 19.76 8.94
N VAL A 155 -1.19 19.04 8.99
CA VAL A 155 -2.51 19.56 9.41
C VAL A 155 -2.97 19.01 10.76
N GLY A 156 -2.03 18.86 11.68
CA GLY A 156 -2.26 18.33 13.02
C GLY A 156 -3.16 19.20 13.91
N VAL A 157 -3.58 18.62 15.02
CA VAL A 157 -4.58 19.19 15.93
C VAL A 157 -4.10 20.48 16.61
N ALA A 158 -2.79 20.64 16.83
CA ALA A 158 -2.20 21.88 17.36
C ALA A 158 -2.49 23.12 16.48
N GLY A 159 -2.81 22.92 15.21
CA GLY A 159 -3.23 23.95 14.27
C GLY A 159 -4.51 23.60 13.55
N ILE A 160 -5.53 23.13 14.28
CA ILE A 160 -6.74 22.52 13.70
C ILE A 160 -7.45 23.37 12.64
N HIS A 161 -7.32 24.70 12.70
CA HIS A 161 -7.87 25.60 11.67
C HIS A 161 -7.34 25.29 10.25
N ARG A 162 -6.12 24.76 10.11
CA ARG A 162 -5.54 24.35 8.82
C ARG A 162 -6.27 23.16 8.19
N LEU A 163 -6.88 22.31 9.01
CA LEU A 163 -7.57 21.10 8.57
C LEU A 163 -8.80 21.43 7.72
N PHE A 164 -9.60 22.42 8.12
CA PHE A 164 -10.90 22.69 7.49
C PHE A 164 -10.79 22.99 5.99
N HIS A 165 -9.76 23.74 5.58
CA HIS A 165 -9.52 24.01 4.15
C HIS A 165 -9.20 22.73 3.38
N GLN A 166 -8.41 21.82 3.97
CA GLN A 166 -8.05 20.57 3.30
C GLN A 166 -9.23 19.61 3.23
N ILE A 167 -10.03 19.50 4.30
CA ILE A 167 -11.27 18.69 4.28
C ILE A 167 -12.23 19.19 3.20
N ARG A 168 -12.41 20.51 3.10
CA ARG A 168 -13.23 21.11 2.04
C ARG A 168 -12.73 20.70 0.65
N ARG A 169 -11.42 20.78 0.41
CA ARG A 169 -10.83 20.33 -0.86
C ARG A 169 -11.07 18.84 -1.12
N MET A 170 -10.93 17.97 -0.12
CA MET A 170 -11.16 16.53 -0.29
C MET A 170 -12.62 16.23 -0.68
N ILE A 171 -13.57 16.98 -0.12
CA ILE A 171 -15.00 16.86 -0.45
C ILE A 171 -15.26 17.38 -1.87
N GLU A 172 -14.75 18.57 -2.22
CA GLU A 172 -14.91 19.16 -3.56
C GLU A 172 -14.32 18.29 -4.67
N GLU A 173 -13.27 17.53 -4.35
CA GLU A 173 -12.60 16.61 -5.26
C GLU A 173 -13.22 15.21 -5.33
N ASP A 174 -14.31 14.97 -4.59
CA ASP A 174 -15.06 13.70 -4.56
C ASP A 174 -14.18 12.49 -4.16
N VAL A 175 -13.33 12.70 -3.16
CA VAL A 175 -12.51 11.63 -2.54
C VAL A 175 -13.43 10.57 -1.93
N LYS A 176 -13.15 9.29 -2.22
CA LYS A 176 -13.98 8.15 -1.80
C LYS A 176 -13.55 7.50 -0.49
N ALA A 177 -12.31 7.72 -0.07
CA ALA A 177 -11.77 7.25 1.21
C ALA A 177 -10.60 8.15 1.66
N LEU A 178 -10.42 8.30 2.97
CA LEU A 178 -9.34 9.08 3.55
C LEU A 178 -8.39 8.21 4.36
N ILE A 179 -7.09 8.41 4.17
CA ILE A 179 -6.03 7.86 5.02
C ILE A 179 -5.51 9.00 5.88
N VAL A 180 -5.59 8.85 7.20
CA VAL A 180 -5.15 9.89 8.14
C VAL A 180 -4.03 9.32 9.00
N VAL A 181 -2.85 9.89 8.84
CA VAL A 181 -1.61 9.42 9.45
C VAL A 181 -1.24 10.36 10.60
N ALA A 182 -1.10 9.82 11.82
CA ALA A 182 -0.81 10.63 13.00
C ALA A 182 -0.07 9.85 14.10
N GLY A 183 1.01 10.43 14.60
CA GLY A 183 1.69 9.99 15.82
C GLY A 183 1.20 10.72 17.08
N MET A 184 2.06 10.78 18.11
CA MET A 184 1.77 11.40 19.41
C MET A 184 0.50 10.84 20.07
N GLU A 185 -0.51 11.67 20.32
CA GLU A 185 -1.81 11.29 20.85
C GLU A 185 -2.77 10.68 19.81
N GLY A 186 -2.41 10.66 18.52
CA GLY A 186 -3.20 10.02 17.46
C GLY A 186 -4.60 10.62 17.26
N ALA A 187 -4.81 11.88 17.63
CA ALA A 187 -6.15 12.48 17.69
C ALA A 187 -6.73 12.85 16.31
N LEU A 188 -5.89 13.11 15.30
CA LEU A 188 -6.34 13.64 14.01
C LEU A 188 -7.36 12.75 13.28
N PRO A 189 -7.20 11.41 13.17
CA PRO A 189 -8.19 10.56 12.52
C PRO A 189 -9.60 10.67 13.11
N SER A 190 -9.71 10.75 14.43
CA SER A 190 -11.00 10.92 15.12
C SER A 190 -11.67 12.25 14.76
N VAL A 191 -10.89 13.33 14.66
CA VAL A 191 -11.42 14.64 14.25
C VAL A 191 -11.85 14.62 12.79
N VAL A 192 -11.05 14.05 11.90
CA VAL A 192 -11.37 13.95 10.47
C VAL A 192 -12.64 13.13 10.25
N ALA A 193 -12.79 11.98 10.92
CA ALA A 193 -13.97 11.12 10.82
C ALA A 193 -15.27 11.82 11.27
N GLY A 194 -15.18 12.79 12.18
CA GLY A 194 -16.33 13.62 12.55
C GLY A 194 -16.72 14.71 11.54
N LEU A 195 -15.91 14.93 10.50
CA LEU A 195 -16.08 16.03 9.54
C LEU A 195 -16.39 15.56 8.10
N VAL A 196 -16.44 14.26 7.87
CA VAL A 196 -16.60 13.66 6.53
C VAL A 196 -17.62 12.52 6.56
N ASP A 197 -18.18 12.22 5.40
CA ASP A 197 -19.14 11.14 5.18
C ASP A 197 -18.52 9.91 4.47
N VAL A 198 -17.20 9.93 4.24
CA VAL A 198 -16.44 8.83 3.64
C VAL A 198 -15.61 8.07 4.67
N PRO A 199 -15.27 6.79 4.42
CA PRO A 199 -14.46 5.99 5.35
C PRO A 199 -13.10 6.64 5.66
N VAL A 200 -12.70 6.61 6.93
CA VAL A 200 -11.40 7.09 7.40
C VAL A 200 -10.54 5.92 7.89
N ILE A 201 -9.37 5.75 7.30
CA ILE A 201 -8.36 4.79 7.72
C ILE A 201 -7.31 5.53 8.56
N GLY A 202 -7.32 5.30 9.87
CA GLY A 202 -6.31 5.80 10.80
C GLY A 202 -5.04 4.97 10.72
N VAL A 203 -3.90 5.64 10.51
CA VAL A 203 -2.56 5.05 10.53
C VAL A 203 -1.78 5.65 11.69
N PRO A 204 -1.68 4.94 12.83
CA PRO A 204 -0.85 5.40 13.92
C PRO A 204 0.61 5.32 13.49
N THR A 205 1.41 6.34 13.80
CA THR A 205 2.86 6.29 13.57
C THR A 205 3.62 6.08 14.87
N SER A 206 4.84 5.56 14.76
CA SER A 206 5.75 5.43 15.90
C SER A 206 6.33 6.75 16.39
N VAL A 207 5.97 7.88 15.73
CA VAL A 207 6.39 9.23 16.11
C VAL A 207 5.84 9.61 17.47
N GLY A 208 6.72 10.13 18.32
CA GLY A 208 6.40 10.69 19.63
C GLY A 208 7.47 10.40 20.66
N TYR A 209 7.24 10.81 21.89
CA TYR A 209 8.18 10.63 23.00
C TYR A 209 7.44 10.26 24.30
N GLY A 210 8.19 9.71 25.26
CA GLY A 210 7.65 9.33 26.57
C GLY A 210 6.48 8.36 26.46
N VAL A 211 5.28 8.84 26.82
CA VAL A 211 4.04 8.06 26.78
C VAL A 211 3.62 7.63 25.37
N GLY A 212 4.17 8.25 24.31
CA GLY A 212 3.94 7.80 22.93
C GLY A 212 4.28 6.33 22.71
N ALA A 213 5.26 5.81 23.46
CA ALA A 213 5.63 4.38 23.52
C ALA A 213 5.72 3.72 22.14
N GLY A 214 6.44 4.32 21.18
CA GLY A 214 6.59 3.74 19.84
C GLY A 214 5.29 3.65 19.03
N GLY A 215 4.32 4.53 19.30
CA GLY A 215 3.04 4.62 18.59
C GLY A 215 1.87 3.92 19.28
N PHE A 216 2.10 3.20 20.39
CA PHE A 216 1.02 2.52 21.11
C PHE A 216 -0.04 3.48 21.66
N THR A 217 0.34 4.68 22.07
CA THR A 217 -0.65 5.69 22.50
C THR A 217 -1.53 6.13 21.35
N ALA A 218 -0.95 6.44 20.19
CA ALA A 218 -1.71 6.78 18.99
C ALA A 218 -2.63 5.63 18.56
N LEU A 219 -2.11 4.40 18.52
CA LEU A 219 -2.89 3.21 18.18
C LEU A 219 -4.09 3.01 19.12
N ASN A 220 -3.86 3.03 20.42
CA ASN A 220 -4.92 2.84 21.41
C ASN A 220 -5.96 3.97 21.35
N ALA A 221 -5.53 5.22 21.16
CA ALA A 221 -6.43 6.36 21.01
C ALA A 221 -7.32 6.24 19.77
N MET A 222 -6.74 5.84 18.62
CA MET A 222 -7.51 5.62 17.39
C MET A 222 -8.52 4.45 17.55
N LEU A 223 -8.12 3.35 18.20
CA LEU A 223 -9.00 2.20 18.46
C LEU A 223 -10.13 2.51 19.45
N GLN A 224 -9.88 3.38 20.44
CA GLN A 224 -10.89 3.85 21.40
C GLN A 224 -11.82 4.93 20.83
N SER A 225 -11.56 5.42 19.62
CA SER A 225 -12.35 6.51 19.04
C SER A 225 -13.83 6.14 18.93
N CYS A 226 -14.69 7.07 19.34
CA CYS A 226 -16.14 6.93 19.18
C CYS A 226 -16.64 7.49 17.84
N ALA A 227 -15.76 8.08 17.02
CA ALA A 227 -16.14 8.61 15.72
C ALA A 227 -16.56 7.45 14.78
N PRO A 228 -17.76 7.51 14.18
CA PRO A 228 -18.18 6.49 13.24
C PRO A 228 -17.32 6.53 11.97
N GLY A 229 -17.21 5.39 11.27
CA GLY A 229 -16.54 5.33 9.97
C GLY A 229 -15.00 5.27 10.03
N ILE A 230 -14.41 5.11 11.22
CA ILE A 230 -12.96 4.90 11.37
C ILE A 230 -12.60 3.41 11.35
N ALA A 231 -11.56 3.06 10.59
CA ALA A 231 -10.84 1.80 10.67
C ALA A 231 -9.37 2.08 10.98
N VAL A 232 -8.70 1.21 11.73
CA VAL A 232 -7.32 1.45 12.18
C VAL A 232 -6.42 0.31 11.70
N VAL A 233 -5.27 0.66 11.11
CA VAL A 233 -4.24 -0.30 10.72
C VAL A 233 -3.11 -0.35 11.75
N ASN A 234 -2.16 -1.26 11.55
CA ASN A 234 -0.99 -1.37 12.41
C ASN A 234 -0.10 -0.10 12.38
N ILE A 235 0.75 0.04 13.40
CA ILE A 235 1.68 1.16 13.52
C ILE A 235 2.60 1.23 12.30
N ASP A 236 2.76 2.43 11.76
CA ASP A 236 3.54 2.78 10.57
C ASP A 236 3.10 2.07 9.28
N ASN A 237 1.92 1.45 9.24
CA ASN A 237 1.48 0.61 8.12
C ASN A 237 0.75 1.42 7.03
N GLY A 238 1.47 2.31 6.35
CA GLY A 238 0.95 3.07 5.21
C GLY A 238 0.54 2.17 4.05
N PHE A 239 1.31 1.10 3.82
CA PHE A 239 0.99 0.06 2.83
C PHE A 239 -0.42 -0.53 3.02
N GLY A 240 -0.69 -1.08 4.22
CA GLY A 240 -1.96 -1.72 4.52
C GLY A 240 -3.14 -0.76 4.43
N ALA A 241 -2.94 0.49 4.84
CA ALA A 241 -3.96 1.53 4.72
C ALA A 241 -4.31 1.82 3.25
N ALA A 242 -3.30 1.96 2.40
CA ALA A 242 -3.49 2.22 0.98
C ALA A 242 -4.15 1.05 0.25
N VAL A 243 -3.75 -0.19 0.53
CA VAL A 243 -4.39 -1.38 -0.06
C VAL A 243 -5.87 -1.46 0.35
N PHE A 244 -6.17 -1.22 1.63
CA PHE A 244 -7.54 -1.25 2.12
C PHE A 244 -8.40 -0.13 1.52
N ALA A 245 -7.89 1.11 1.51
CA ALA A 245 -8.57 2.25 0.89
C ALA A 245 -8.82 2.00 -0.61
N SER A 246 -7.83 1.50 -1.35
CA SER A 246 -7.96 1.19 -2.78
C SER A 246 -9.00 0.10 -3.03
N THR A 247 -9.11 -0.88 -2.13
CA THR A 247 -10.15 -1.91 -2.22
C THR A 247 -11.54 -1.30 -2.07
N ILE A 248 -11.72 -0.36 -1.13
CA ILE A 248 -12.99 0.38 -0.97
C ILE A 248 -13.34 1.13 -2.25
N VAL A 249 -12.40 1.94 -2.76
CA VAL A 249 -12.61 2.75 -3.97
C VAL A 249 -13.01 1.87 -5.17
N LYS A 250 -12.27 0.79 -5.43
CA LYS A 250 -12.59 -0.17 -6.51
C LYS A 250 -13.98 -0.79 -6.38
N GLN A 251 -14.46 -1.06 -5.17
CA GLN A 251 -15.80 -1.62 -4.96
C GLN A 251 -16.92 -0.60 -5.16
N ILE A 252 -16.66 0.68 -4.87
CA ILE A 252 -17.60 1.77 -5.13
C ILE A 252 -17.74 1.98 -6.64
N ASP A 253 -16.62 2.05 -7.36
CA ASP A 253 -16.61 2.35 -8.80
C ASP A 253 -17.18 1.20 -9.64
N ARG A 254 -17.01 -0.06 -9.21
CA ARG A 254 -17.65 -1.24 -9.85
C ARG A 254 -19.17 -1.19 -9.85
N LYS A 255 -19.80 -0.47 -8.92
CA LYS A 255 -21.27 -0.32 -8.87
C LYS A 255 -21.78 0.86 -9.70
N GLY A 256 -20.89 1.73 -10.17
CA GLY A 256 -21.22 2.86 -11.04
C GLY A 256 -21.17 2.53 -12.54
N GLN A 257 -20.66 1.35 -12.90
CA GLN A 257 -20.70 0.77 -14.25
C GLN A 257 -21.87 -0.20 -14.40
#